data_AF-A0A431INQ6-F1
#
_entry.id   AF-A0A431INQ6-F1
#
_cell.length_a   1.000
_cell.length_b   1.000
_cell.length_c   1.000
_cell.angle_alpha   90.00
_cell.angle_beta   90.00
_cell.angle_gamma   90.00
#
_symmetry.space_group_name_H-M   'P 1'
#
loop_
_entity.id
_entity.type
_entity.pdbx_description
1 polymer ?
#
loop_
_entity_poly.entity_id
_entity_poly.type
_entity_poly.pdbx_seq_one_letter_code
_entity_poly.pdbx_strand_id
1 'polypeptide(L)'
;GPDDQVLDTSSMFDQLHVDRQALVGAVHRTLGAGRSVSLDDVLVDSPLEHGLAELVAYFSLHESQLALDFDDTERSHVAWVDDDEHVERRADLPRVTFSRPEPAGQGSEP
;
A
#
# COMPACT_ATOMS: atom_id res chain seq x y z
N GLY A 1 1.81 41.25 -23.28
CA GLY A 1 3.08 40.57 -23.58
C GLY A 1 3.27 39.54 -22.51
N PRO A 2 3.58 38.29 -22.87
CA PRO A 2 3.35 37.12 -22.03
C PRO A 2 4.47 37.06 -20.96
N ASP A 3 4.38 36.40 -19.82
CA ASP A 3 3.61 35.23 -19.43
C ASP A 3 3.30 35.34 -17.94
N ASP A 4 2.01 35.31 -17.59
CA ASP A 4 1.54 34.96 -16.25
C ASP A 4 1.77 33.45 -16.11
N GLN A 5 3.02 33.04 -15.89
CA GLN A 5 3.36 31.66 -15.56
C GLN A 5 2.97 31.46 -14.11
N VAL A 6 1.66 31.30 -13.89
CA VAL A 6 1.15 30.57 -12.72
C VAL A 6 1.87 29.23 -12.80
N LEU A 7 2.89 29.07 -11.95
CA LEU A 7 3.63 27.83 -11.86
C LEU A 7 2.58 26.77 -11.54
N ASP A 8 2.27 25.93 -12.52
CA ASP A 8 1.28 24.86 -12.40
C ASP A 8 1.89 23.79 -11.50
N THR A 9 1.91 24.07 -10.19
CA THR A 9 2.46 23.20 -9.15
C THR A 9 1.65 21.91 -8.99
N SER A 10 0.54 21.77 -9.73
CA SER A 10 -0.25 20.55 -9.81
C SER A 10 0.39 19.49 -10.72
N SER A 11 1.37 19.86 -11.56
CA SER A 11 1.95 18.97 -12.58
C SER A 11 3.36 18.44 -12.23
N MET A 12 3.88 18.77 -11.04
CA MET A 12 5.17 18.26 -10.52
C MET A 12 5.02 17.44 -9.24
N PHE A 13 3.84 16.89 -9.00
CA PHE A 13 3.76 15.62 -8.28
C PHE A 13 3.91 14.56 -9.34
N ASP A 14 5.02 13.84 -9.27
CA ASP A 14 5.31 12.68 -10.09
C ASP A 14 4.01 11.93 -10.43
N GLN A 15 3.71 11.82 -11.73
CA GLN A 15 2.45 11.26 -12.25
C GLN A 15 2.42 9.73 -12.09
N LEU A 16 3.00 9.22 -11.01
CA LEU A 16 3.16 7.81 -10.73
C LEU A 16 1.84 7.27 -10.20
N HIS A 17 1.02 6.83 -11.14
CA HIS A 17 -0.21 6.15 -10.83
C HIS A 17 0.11 4.72 -10.38
N VAL A 18 0.19 4.52 -9.07
CA VAL A 18 0.32 3.18 -8.50
C VAL A 18 -0.91 2.34 -8.88
N ASP A 19 -0.70 1.21 -9.55
CA ASP A 19 -1.77 0.28 -9.92
C ASP A 19 -2.26 -0.49 -8.68
N ARG A 20 -3.35 0.00 -8.07
CA ARG A 20 -3.96 -0.65 -6.90
C ARG A 20 -4.44 -2.07 -7.19
N GLN A 21 -4.89 -2.38 -8.41
CA GLN A 21 -5.34 -3.73 -8.75
C GLN A 21 -4.15 -4.70 -8.75
N ALA A 22 -2.98 -4.25 -9.21
CA ALA A 22 -1.74 -5.03 -9.11
C ALA A 22 -1.37 -5.30 -7.64
N LEU A 23 -1.47 -4.29 -6.77
CA LEU A 23 -1.19 -4.45 -5.32
C LEU A 23 -2.14 -5.44 -4.66
N VAL A 24 -3.45 -5.33 -4.90
CA VAL A 24 -4.42 -6.30 -4.37
C VAL A 24 -4.13 -7.70 -4.89
N GLY A 25 -3.76 -7.82 -6.17
CA GLY A 25 -3.32 -9.08 -6.76
C GLY A 25 -2.09 -9.67 -6.07
N ALA A 26 -1.10 -8.85 -5.72
CA ALA A 26 0.08 -9.27 -4.97
C ALA A 26 -0.31 -9.82 -3.59
N VAL A 27 -1.12 -9.07 -2.82
CA VAL A 27 -1.63 -9.51 -1.52
C VAL A 27 -2.39 -10.84 -1.65
N HIS A 28 -3.29 -10.98 -2.64
CA HIS A 28 -4.05 -12.22 -2.82
C HIS A 28 -3.17 -13.42 -3.19
N ARG A 29 -2.12 -13.23 -4.00
CA ARG A 29 -1.18 -14.31 -4.34
C ARG A 29 -0.46 -14.82 -3.09
N THR A 30 0.06 -13.92 -2.26
CA THR A 30 0.76 -14.29 -1.02
C THR A 30 -0.20 -14.86 0.02
N LEU A 31 -1.40 -14.28 0.14
CA LEU A 31 -2.44 -14.77 1.06
C LEU A 31 -2.88 -16.20 0.74
N GLY A 32 -3.06 -16.51 -0.55
CA GLY A 32 -3.46 -17.84 -1.02
C GLY A 32 -4.72 -18.37 -0.29
N ALA A 33 -4.59 -19.55 0.32
CA ALA A 33 -5.64 -20.18 1.14
C ALA A 33 -5.61 -19.79 2.63
N GLY A 34 -4.67 -18.92 3.03
CA GLY A 34 -4.55 -18.41 4.39
C GLY A 34 -5.70 -17.46 4.79
N ARG A 35 -5.75 -17.14 6.09
CA ARG A 35 -6.72 -16.20 6.65
C ARG A 35 -6.22 -14.75 6.60
N SER A 36 -4.93 -14.55 6.81
CA SER A 36 -4.26 -13.26 6.79
C SER A 36 -2.82 -13.39 6.31
N VAL A 37 -2.23 -12.28 5.89
CA VAL A 37 -0.84 -12.17 5.43
C VAL A 37 -0.29 -10.81 5.86
N SER A 38 0.98 -10.75 6.26
CA SER A 38 1.59 -9.47 6.63
C SER A 38 2.18 -8.73 5.44
N LEU A 39 2.31 -7.42 5.55
CA LEU A 39 2.96 -6.63 4.50
C LEU A 39 4.40 -7.11 4.25
N ASP A 40 5.15 -7.44 5.29
CA ASP A 40 6.52 -7.97 5.14
C ASP A 40 6.55 -9.22 4.27
N ASP A 41 5.60 -10.15 4.45
CA ASP A 41 5.52 -11.38 3.65
C ASP A 41 5.16 -11.08 2.18
N VAL A 42 4.28 -10.10 1.94
CA VAL A 42 3.93 -9.67 0.56
C VAL A 42 5.17 -9.10 -0.12
N LEU A 43 5.96 -8.29 0.60
CA LEU A 43 7.14 -7.63 0.06
C LEU A 43 8.33 -8.57 -0.18
N VAL A 44 8.34 -9.79 0.38
CA VAL A 44 9.33 -10.82 0.04
C VAL A 44 9.18 -11.28 -1.41
N ASP A 45 7.93 -11.48 -1.86
CA ASP A 45 7.63 -11.96 -3.22
C ASP A 45 7.36 -10.82 -4.21
N SER A 46 6.97 -9.65 -3.72
CA SER A 46 6.63 -8.46 -4.51
C SER A 46 7.24 -7.21 -3.85
N PRO A 47 8.55 -6.97 -4.00
CA PRO A 47 9.21 -5.78 -3.47
C PRO A 47 8.59 -4.49 -4.00
N LEU A 48 8.72 -3.40 -3.25
CA LEU A 48 8.23 -2.08 -3.68
C LEU A 48 8.98 -1.62 -4.94
N GLU A 49 8.23 -1.32 -5.99
CA GLU A 49 8.78 -0.80 -7.25
C GLU A 49 8.68 0.72 -7.32
N HIS A 50 7.67 1.31 -6.68
CA HIS A 50 7.41 2.76 -6.70
C HIS A 50 7.62 3.41 -5.31
N GLY A 51 8.52 2.82 -4.53
CA GLY A 51 8.92 3.30 -3.20
C GLY A 51 7.78 3.65 -2.25
N LEU A 52 7.83 4.86 -1.68
CA LEU A 52 6.86 5.32 -0.66
C LEU A 52 5.43 5.43 -1.22
N ALA A 53 5.26 5.78 -2.50
CA ALA A 53 3.93 5.90 -3.10
C ALA A 53 3.20 4.56 -3.06
N GLU A 54 3.90 3.47 -3.35
CA GLU A 54 3.35 2.11 -3.27
C GLU A 54 3.05 1.70 -1.83
N LEU A 55 3.94 2.01 -0.90
CA LEU A 55 3.73 1.75 0.53
C LEU A 55 2.45 2.44 1.06
N VAL A 56 2.24 3.70 0.70
CA VAL A 56 1.02 4.44 1.07
C VAL A 56 -0.22 3.87 0.37
N ALA A 57 -0.08 3.41 -0.87
CA ALA A 57 -1.17 2.77 -1.59
C ALA A 57 -1.60 1.44 -0.92
N TYR A 58 -0.65 0.64 -0.40
CA TYR A 58 -0.95 -0.56 0.38
C TYR A 58 -1.84 -0.25 1.60
N PHE A 59 -1.56 0.83 2.34
CA PHE A 59 -2.38 1.24 3.50
C PHE A 59 -3.78 1.72 3.10
N SER A 60 -3.97 2.05 1.83
CA SER A 60 -5.23 2.55 1.28
C SER A 60 -6.09 1.45 0.63
N LEU A 61 -5.68 0.17 0.68
CA LEU A 61 -6.40 -0.96 0.07
C LEU A 61 -7.69 -1.39 0.80
N HIS A 62 -8.16 -0.60 1.77
CA HIS A 62 -9.36 -0.86 2.57
C HIS A 62 -10.68 -0.84 1.76
N GLU A 63 -10.62 -0.67 0.43
CA GLU A 63 -11.78 -0.62 -0.45
C GLU A 63 -12.23 -2.04 -0.84
N SER A 64 -13.13 -2.63 -0.06
CA SER A 64 -13.99 -3.80 -0.38
C SER A 64 -13.33 -5.16 -0.70
N GLN A 65 -12.04 -5.20 -1.02
CA GLN A 65 -11.33 -6.42 -1.45
C GLN A 65 -10.48 -7.02 -0.34
N LEU A 66 -10.02 -6.19 0.61
CA LEU A 66 -9.15 -6.56 1.73
C LEU A 66 -9.55 -5.79 2.99
N ALA A 67 -9.44 -6.45 4.14
CA ALA A 67 -9.42 -5.78 5.44
C ALA A 67 -7.96 -5.57 5.86
N LEU A 68 -7.65 -4.37 6.37
CA LEU A 68 -6.35 -4.03 6.95
C LEU A 68 -6.48 -3.90 8.46
N ASP A 69 -5.49 -4.45 9.16
CA ASP A 69 -5.27 -4.28 10.59
C ASP A 69 -3.86 -3.76 10.84
N PHE A 70 -3.74 -2.80 11.76
CA PHE A 70 -2.48 -2.21 12.19
C PHE A 70 -2.24 -2.61 13.64
N ASP A 71 -1.23 -3.44 13.88
CA ASP A 71 -0.82 -3.84 15.22
C ASP A 71 0.32 -2.93 15.69
N ASP A 72 0.00 -2.00 16.58
CA ASP A 72 0.96 -1.06 17.19
C ASP A 72 1.90 -1.72 18.21
N THR A 73 1.66 -2.98 18.60
CA THR A 73 2.52 -3.71 19.54
C THR A 73 3.73 -4.35 18.85
N GLU A 74 3.66 -4.54 17.54
CA GLU A 74 4.72 -5.08 16.70
C GLU A 74 5.22 -4.04 15.69
N ARG A 75 6.50 -4.12 15.31
CA ARG A 75 7.10 -3.21 14.32
C ARG A 75 7.49 -3.98 13.07
N SER A 76 7.20 -3.36 11.92
CA SER A 76 7.67 -3.78 10.60
C SER A 76 8.65 -2.75 10.06
N HIS A 77 9.68 -3.25 9.38
CA HIS A 77 10.73 -2.43 8.80
C HIS A 77 10.77 -2.63 7.29
N VAL A 78 10.21 -1.69 6.56
CA VAL A 78 10.13 -1.77 5.10
C VAL A 78 11.25 -0.93 4.50
N ALA A 79 12.03 -1.52 3.59
CA ALA A 79 13.07 -0.82 2.85
C ALA A 79 12.73 -0.79 1.35
N TRP A 80 13.05 0.32 0.69
CA TRP A 80 12.91 0.48 -0.75
C TRP A 80 14.02 1.36 -1.30
N VAL A 81 14.24 1.32 -2.60
CA VAL A 81 15.07 2.30 -3.29
C VAL A 81 14.15 3.40 -3.79
N ASP A 82 14.49 4.64 -3.47
CA ASP A 82 13.80 5.80 -4.00
C ASP A 82 14.17 5.97 -5.48
N ASP A 83 13.18 5.96 -6.38
CA ASP A 83 13.42 5.98 -7.84
C ASP A 83 14.08 7.29 -8.31
N ASP A 84 13.74 8.41 -7.68
CA ASP A 84 14.29 9.72 -8.04
C ASP A 84 15.76 9.83 -7.62
N GLU A 85 16.06 9.41 -6.39
CA GLU A 85 17.38 9.65 -5.78
C GLU A 85 18.33 8.45 -5.85
N HIS A 86 17.83 7.25 -6.21
CA HIS A 86 18.55 5.97 -6.11
C HIS A 86 19.15 5.73 -4.71
N VAL A 87 18.45 6.23 -3.68
CA VAL A 87 18.86 6.12 -2.28
C VAL A 87 18.01 5.05 -1.59
N GLU A 88 18.66 4.19 -0.81
CA GLU A 88 17.93 3.26 0.05
C GLU A 88 17.23 4.01 1.18
N ARG A 89 15.92 3.82 1.26
CA ARG A 89 15.04 4.40 2.28
C ARG A 89 14.47 3.28 3.14
N ARG A 90 14.13 3.63 4.38
CA ARG A 90 13.53 2.70 5.34
C ARG A 90 12.40 3.37 6.11
N ALA A 91 11.28 2.67 6.25
CA ALA A 91 10.19 3.03 7.13
C ALA A 91 10.15 2.08 8.33
N ASP A 92 9.81 2.65 9.48
CA ASP A 92 9.51 1.93 10.71
C ASP A 92 8.04 2.19 11.06
N LEU A 93 7.23 1.15 10.97
CA LEU A 93 5.77 1.24 11.03
C LEU A 93 5.21 0.15 11.95
N PRO A 94 3.97 0.31 12.45
CA PRO A 94 3.22 -0.80 13.03
C PRO A 94 3.16 -1.98 12.06
N ARG A 95 3.00 -3.18 12.59
CA ARG A 95 2.80 -4.36 11.74
C ARG A 95 1.47 -4.22 11.00
N VAL A 96 1.51 -4.32 9.68
CA VAL A 96 0.33 -4.25 8.81
C VAL A 96 -0.04 -5.65 8.35
N THR A 97 -1.28 -6.03 8.59
CA THR A 97 -1.81 -7.33 8.19
C THR A 97 -3.02 -7.15 7.29
N PHE A 98 -3.00 -7.86 6.16
CA PHE A 98 -4.12 -7.97 5.24
C PHE A 98 -4.89 -9.25 5.52
N SER A 99 -6.21 -9.18 5.47
CA SER A 99 -7.09 -10.34 5.57
C SER A 99 -8.23 -10.22 4.56
N ARG A 100 -8.91 -11.34 4.30
CA ARG A 100 -10.14 -11.29 3.50
C ARG A 100 -11.17 -10.46 4.27
N PRO A 101 -11.89 -9.54 3.61
CA PRO A 101 -12.94 -8.79 4.27
C PRO A 101 -13.95 -9.79 4.82
N GLU A 102 -14.31 -9.67 6.10
CA GLU A 102 -15.43 -10.45 6.61
C GLU A 102 -16.65 -10.13 5.76
N PRO A 103 -17.44 -11.14 5.33
CA PRO A 103 -18.71 -10.85 4.69
C PRO A 103 -19.48 -9.98 5.69
N ALA A 104 -19.81 -8.75 5.30
CA ALA A 104 -20.60 -7.86 6.13
C ALA A 104 -21.75 -8.68 6.70
N GLY A 105 -21.71 -8.91 8.01
CA GLY A 105 -22.64 -9.80 8.67
C GLY A 105 -24.05 -9.40 8.24
N GLN A 106 -24.82 -10.37 7.75
CA GLN A 106 -26.27 -10.29 7.76
C GLN A 106 -26.66 -10.07 9.21
N GLY A 107 -26.73 -8.80 9.62
CA GLY A 107 -27.23 -8.40 10.91
C GLY A 107 -28.69 -8.78 10.94
N SER A 108 -28.98 -9.84 11.69
CA SER A 108 -30.32 -10.23 12.10
C SER A 108 -31.10 -8.99 12.55
N GLU A 109 -32.17 -8.65 11.83
CA GLU A 109 -33.25 -7.81 12.34
C GLU A 109 -33.98 -8.59 13.44
N PRO A 110 -34.06 -8.10 14.69
CA PRO A 110 -35.02 -8.57 15.68
C PRO A 110 -36.41 -7.95 15.47
#